data_AF-A0A2I6QKT4-F1
#
_entry.id   AF-A0A2I6QKT4-F1
#
_cell.length_a   1.000
_cell.length_b   1.000
_cell.length_c   1.000
_cell.angle_alpha   90.00
_cell.angle_beta   90.00
_cell.angle_gamma   90.00
#
_symmetry.space_group_name_H-M   'P 1'
#
loop_
_entity.id
_entity.type
_entity.pdbx_description
1 polymer ?
#
loop_
_entity_poly.entity_id
_entity_poly.type
_entity_poly.pdbx_seq_one_letter_code
_entity_poly.pdbx_strand_id
1 'polypeptide(L)'
;MQKRFVEAQTPETMAEETWLHLDDMARVELTSEDPAWPVEDALLSSGRSGWRAAEPGTQSIRLLFHQAQRLRRIRLRFDEPAAERTQEFRLRWSPDGGRSFRELVRQQYTFSPGGTTSEVEDLNVDLQAVTAVELTIIPDQGRGQAHASLSEWRLA
;
A
#
# COMPACT_ATOMS: atom_id res chain seq x y z
N MET A 1 -38.33 23.39 -16.51
CA MET A 1 -37.14 22.59 -16.14
C MET A 1 -37.08 21.38 -17.05
N GLN A 2 -36.01 21.24 -17.84
CA GLN A 2 -35.86 20.18 -18.85
C GLN A 2 -34.99 19.06 -18.27
N LYS A 3 -35.48 17.82 -18.31
CA LYS A 3 -34.78 16.63 -17.82
C LYS A 3 -34.42 15.78 -19.03
N ARG A 4 -33.14 15.40 -19.14
CA ARG A 4 -32.65 14.47 -20.17
C ARG A 4 -32.10 13.24 -19.47
N PHE A 5 -32.61 12.08 -19.83
CA PHE A 5 -32.03 10.81 -19.40
C PHE A 5 -30.77 10.58 -20.22
N VAL A 6 -29.65 10.41 -19.52
CA VAL A 6 -28.38 9.97 -20.09
C VAL A 6 -28.40 8.44 -20.01
N GLU A 7 -28.21 7.75 -21.13
CA GLU A 7 -27.99 6.31 -21.10
C GLU A 7 -26.81 6.03 -20.17
N ALA A 8 -27.03 5.15 -19.20
CA ALA A 8 -25.94 4.63 -18.40
C ALA A 8 -24.98 3.95 -19.37
N GLN A 9 -23.76 4.49 -19.48
CA GLN A 9 -22.68 3.80 -20.17
C GLN A 9 -22.62 2.40 -19.57
N THR A 10 -22.87 1.40 -20.41
CA THR A 10 -22.60 0.00 -20.06
C THR A 10 -21.17 -0.02 -19.54
N PRO A 11 -20.87 -0.55 -18.35
CA PRO A 11 -19.50 -0.67 -17.93
C PRO A 11 -18.80 -1.44 -19.05
N GLU A 12 -17.85 -0.79 -19.72
CA GLU A 12 -16.87 -1.48 -20.54
C GLU A 12 -16.42 -2.63 -19.66
N THR A 13 -16.54 -3.86 -20.15
CA THR A 13 -16.02 -5.04 -19.45
C THR A 13 -14.57 -4.70 -19.13
N MET A 14 -14.31 -4.27 -17.89
CA MET A 14 -12.97 -3.93 -17.44
C MET A 14 -12.19 -5.19 -17.69
N ALA A 15 -11.26 -5.17 -18.65
CA ALA A 15 -10.25 -6.20 -18.75
C ALA A 15 -9.75 -6.42 -17.32
N GLU A 16 -9.83 -7.65 -16.81
CA GLU A 16 -9.46 -7.97 -15.43
C GLU A 16 -8.12 -7.31 -15.15
N GLU A 17 -8.15 -6.23 -14.37
CA GLU A 17 -7.01 -5.36 -14.20
C GLU A 17 -5.94 -6.19 -13.50
N THR A 18 -4.91 -6.55 -14.27
CA THR A 18 -3.93 -7.54 -13.84
C THR A 18 -2.93 -6.85 -12.94
N TRP A 19 -2.84 -7.28 -11.69
CA TRP A 19 -1.85 -6.78 -10.74
C TRP A 19 -0.44 -6.92 -11.31
N LEU A 20 0.39 -5.91 -11.09
CA LEU A 20 1.79 -5.90 -11.49
C LEU A 20 2.57 -7.00 -10.78
N HIS A 21 3.44 -7.69 -11.52
CA HIS A 21 4.43 -8.62 -10.98
C HIS A 21 5.68 -7.84 -10.58
N LEU A 22 5.78 -7.49 -9.30
CA LEU A 22 6.76 -6.50 -8.82
C LEU A 22 8.19 -7.03 -8.71
N ASP A 23 8.37 -8.34 -8.67
CA ASP A 23 9.66 -9.05 -8.52
C ASP A 23 10.71 -8.59 -9.54
N ASP A 24 10.33 -8.50 -10.81
CA ASP A 24 11.25 -8.10 -11.88
C ASP A 24 11.03 -6.65 -12.35
N MET A 25 10.05 -5.95 -11.78
CA MET A 25 9.66 -4.60 -12.23
C MET A 25 10.22 -3.48 -11.36
N ALA A 26 10.55 -3.76 -10.09
CA ALA A 26 10.98 -2.75 -9.15
C ALA A 26 12.07 -3.23 -8.20
N ARG A 27 12.94 -2.29 -7.82
CA ARG A 27 13.79 -2.44 -6.64
C ARG A 27 13.02 -2.00 -5.40
N VAL A 28 13.18 -2.74 -4.30
CA VAL A 28 12.63 -2.36 -2.99
C VAL A 28 13.72 -1.72 -2.13
N GLU A 29 13.38 -0.62 -1.45
CA GLU A 29 14.17 -0.05 -0.36
C GLU A 29 13.34 -0.09 0.93
N LEU A 30 13.97 -0.55 2.02
CA LEU A 30 13.34 -0.74 3.32
C LEU A 30 14.13 0.01 4.38
N THR A 31 13.44 0.56 5.37
CA THR A 31 14.10 1.05 6.59
C THR A 31 14.69 -0.10 7.41
N SER A 32 13.92 -1.18 7.60
CA SER A 32 14.36 -2.41 8.26
C SER A 32 13.47 -3.58 7.84
N GLU A 33 13.92 -4.82 8.04
CA GLU A 33 13.16 -6.02 7.69
C GLU A 33 13.48 -7.17 8.63
N ASP A 34 12.46 -7.84 9.14
CA ASP A 34 12.59 -9.11 9.85
C ASP A 34 12.78 -10.24 8.82
N PRO A 35 13.89 -10.99 8.85
CA PRO A 35 14.15 -12.07 7.89
C PRO A 35 13.09 -13.18 7.87
N ALA A 36 12.27 -13.30 8.93
CA ALA A 36 11.17 -14.26 8.97
C ALA A 36 9.88 -13.76 8.29
N TRP A 37 9.81 -12.46 7.97
CA TRP A 37 8.64 -11.76 7.41
C TRP A 37 9.08 -10.82 6.28
N PRO A 38 9.61 -11.39 5.18
CA PRO A 38 10.25 -10.62 4.12
C PRO A 38 9.23 -9.87 3.27
N VAL A 39 9.65 -8.78 2.62
CA VAL A 39 8.77 -7.87 1.89
C VAL A 39 8.05 -8.55 0.72
N GLU A 40 8.68 -9.56 0.14
CA GLU A 40 8.13 -10.40 -0.92
C GLU A 40 6.82 -11.06 -0.49
N ASP A 41 6.64 -11.39 0.79
CA ASP A 41 5.41 -12.01 1.29
C ASP A 41 4.23 -11.03 1.30
N ALA A 42 4.49 -9.71 1.29
CA ALA A 42 3.46 -8.68 1.10
C ALA A 42 3.25 -8.30 -0.38
N LEU A 43 4.33 -8.27 -1.17
CA LEU A 43 4.33 -7.77 -2.55
C LEU A 43 3.95 -8.83 -3.60
N LEU A 44 4.32 -10.08 -3.36
CA LEU A 44 4.00 -11.22 -4.23
C LEU A 44 2.81 -11.95 -3.62
N SER A 45 1.85 -12.40 -4.44
CA SER A 45 0.66 -13.14 -3.97
C SER A 45 1.03 -14.55 -3.50
N SER A 46 1.92 -14.68 -2.51
CA SER A 46 2.50 -15.94 -2.06
C SER A 46 1.64 -16.67 -1.01
N GLY A 47 0.58 -16.04 -0.51
CA GLY A 47 -0.29 -16.60 0.54
C GLY A 47 0.39 -16.68 1.92
N ARG A 48 1.55 -16.03 2.07
CA ARG A 48 2.34 -15.97 3.30
C ARG A 48 1.99 -14.72 4.09
N SER A 49 2.61 -14.59 5.25
CA SER A 49 2.12 -13.79 6.37
C SER A 49 2.43 -12.28 6.27
N GLY A 50 2.81 -11.79 5.08
CA GLY A 50 3.18 -10.40 4.85
C GLY A 50 4.58 -10.02 5.33
N TRP A 51 4.85 -8.72 5.30
CA TRP A 51 6.10 -8.10 5.72
C TRP A 51 6.05 -7.63 7.17
N ARG A 52 7.20 -7.64 7.86
CA ARG A 52 7.39 -6.99 9.16
C ARG A 52 8.75 -6.30 9.26
N ALA A 53 8.78 -5.13 9.88
CA ALA A 53 10.01 -4.43 10.21
C ALA A 53 10.81 -5.12 11.33
N ALA A 54 12.14 -5.14 11.20
CA ALA A 54 13.02 -5.63 12.27
C ALA A 54 13.12 -4.66 13.46
N GLU A 55 12.95 -3.36 13.22
CA GLU A 55 13.02 -2.34 14.26
C GLU A 55 11.64 -1.74 14.57
N PRO A 56 11.38 -1.34 15.82
CA PRO A 56 10.15 -0.66 16.17
C PRO A 56 10.10 0.78 15.62
N GLY A 57 8.91 1.38 15.64
CA GLY A 57 8.71 2.78 15.26
C GLY A 57 8.36 2.99 13.79
N THR A 58 8.55 4.21 13.28
CA THR A 58 8.18 4.57 11.92
C THR A 58 9.06 3.86 10.90
N GLN A 59 8.44 3.20 9.92
CA GLN A 59 9.14 2.45 8.89
C GLN A 59 8.67 2.88 7.50
N SER A 60 9.54 2.75 6.51
CA SER A 60 9.20 3.04 5.12
C SER A 60 9.59 1.89 4.19
N ILE A 61 8.71 1.64 3.23
CA ILE A 61 8.93 0.74 2.09
C ILE A 61 8.81 1.59 0.83
N ARG A 62 9.82 1.54 -0.03
CA ARG A 62 9.81 2.24 -1.31
C ARG A 62 9.99 1.26 -2.45
N LEU A 63 9.10 1.34 -3.42
CA LEU A 63 9.18 0.64 -4.70
C LEU A 63 9.76 1.62 -5.72
N LEU A 64 10.89 1.26 -6.33
CA LEU A 64 11.57 2.01 -7.39
C LEU A 64 11.45 1.23 -8.69
N PHE A 65 10.58 1.66 -9.60
CA PHE A 65 10.37 0.93 -10.84
C PHE A 65 11.54 1.10 -11.82
N HIS A 66 11.95 0.01 -12.46
CA HIS A 66 12.98 0.05 -13.51
C HIS A 66 12.54 0.85 -14.73
N GLN A 67 11.24 0.84 -15.02
CA GLN A 67 10.59 1.61 -16.08
C GLN A 67 9.37 2.31 -15.50
N ALA A 68 9.04 3.51 -15.98
CA ALA A 68 7.88 4.25 -15.48
C ALA A 68 6.58 3.47 -15.74
N GLN A 69 5.74 3.35 -14.72
CA GLN A 69 4.48 2.61 -14.76
C GLN A 69 3.28 3.56 -14.82
N ARG A 70 2.20 3.11 -15.46
CA ARG A 70 0.88 3.69 -15.23
C ARG A 70 0.22 2.88 -14.12
N LEU A 71 -0.29 3.56 -13.10
CA LEU A 71 -1.04 2.93 -12.03
C LEU A 71 -2.48 3.43 -12.06
N ARG A 72 -3.41 2.50 -11.99
CA ARG A 72 -4.86 2.72 -11.91
C ARG A 72 -5.47 2.19 -10.63
N ARG A 73 -4.79 1.27 -9.95
CA ARG A 73 -5.26 0.74 -8.67
C ARG A 73 -4.12 0.47 -7.71
N ILE A 74 -4.34 0.76 -6.43
CA ILE A 74 -3.41 0.42 -5.36
C ILE A 74 -4.20 -0.19 -4.22
N ARG A 75 -3.81 -1.39 -3.78
CA ARG A 75 -4.41 -2.07 -2.64
C ARG A 75 -3.39 -2.29 -1.55
N LEU A 76 -3.76 -1.95 -0.32
CA LEU A 76 -2.98 -2.17 0.90
C LEU A 76 -3.84 -2.95 1.90
N ARG A 77 -3.24 -3.90 2.62
CA ARG A 77 -3.89 -4.57 3.75
C ARG A 77 -2.98 -4.56 4.97
N PHE A 78 -3.55 -4.18 6.10
CA PHE A 78 -2.91 -4.21 7.40
C PHE A 78 -3.70 -5.13 8.33
N ASP A 79 -3.02 -6.05 9.02
CA ASP A 79 -3.64 -6.88 10.05
C ASP A 79 -2.97 -6.64 11.40
N GLU A 80 -3.79 -6.55 12.45
CA GLU A 80 -3.38 -6.50 13.84
C GLU A 80 -4.42 -7.21 14.72
N PRO A 81 -4.31 -8.55 14.87
CA PRO A 81 -5.25 -9.32 15.68
C PRO A 81 -4.89 -9.33 17.18
N ALA A 82 -3.70 -8.88 17.57
CA ALA A 82 -3.14 -9.16 18.89
C ALA A 82 -3.11 -7.95 19.82
N ALA A 83 -2.83 -6.76 19.30
CA ALA A 83 -2.64 -5.56 20.09
C ALA A 83 -3.69 -4.48 19.80
N GLU A 84 -4.08 -3.74 20.84
CA GLU A 84 -4.79 -2.48 20.66
C GLU A 84 -3.78 -1.38 20.33
N ARG A 85 -3.89 -0.77 19.14
CA ARG A 85 -3.02 0.33 18.72
C ARG A 85 -3.67 1.20 17.64
N THR A 86 -3.29 2.47 17.63
CA THR A 86 -3.65 3.41 16.57
C THR A 86 -2.48 3.54 15.61
N GLN A 87 -2.65 3.01 14.40
CA GLN A 87 -1.68 3.07 13.32
C GLN A 87 -2.04 4.20 12.35
N GLU A 88 -1.03 4.91 11.84
CA GLU A 88 -1.15 5.77 10.68
C GLU A 88 -0.32 5.19 9.52
N PHE A 89 -0.80 5.31 8.30
CA PHE A 89 0.05 5.16 7.12
C PHE A 89 -0.10 6.35 6.18
N ARG A 90 0.94 6.55 5.39
CA ARG A 90 0.99 7.57 4.33
C ARG A 90 1.54 6.93 3.07
N LEU A 91 0.78 7.04 1.98
CA LEU A 91 1.19 6.61 0.66
C LEU A 91 1.51 7.81 -0.22
N ARG A 92 2.68 7.78 -0.86
CA ARG A 92 3.16 8.81 -1.77
C ARG A 92 3.67 8.20 -3.05
N TRP A 93 3.71 8.99 -4.12
CA TRP A 93 4.26 8.57 -5.40
C TRP A 93 5.13 9.65 -6.02
N SER A 94 6.00 9.26 -6.95
CA SER A 94 6.93 10.13 -7.65
C SER A 94 6.96 9.83 -9.15
N PRO A 95 6.87 10.86 -10.02
CA PRO A 95 7.09 10.71 -11.46
C PRO A 95 8.55 10.91 -11.90
N ASP A 96 9.46 11.27 -10.98
CA ASP A 96 10.76 11.88 -11.33
C ASP A 96 11.97 11.16 -10.74
N GLY A 97 11.86 9.86 -10.51
CA GLY A 97 12.91 9.00 -9.95
C GLY A 97 13.06 9.15 -8.44
N GLY A 98 11.99 9.51 -7.73
CA GLY A 98 12.00 9.70 -6.27
C GLY A 98 12.62 11.03 -5.82
N ARG A 99 12.80 12.01 -6.72
CA ARG A 99 13.33 13.34 -6.37
C ARG A 99 12.28 14.19 -5.68
N SER A 100 11.03 14.09 -6.12
CA SER A 100 9.88 14.70 -5.47
C SER A 100 8.75 13.69 -5.30
N PHE A 101 8.01 13.84 -4.20
CA PHE A 101 6.89 12.97 -3.87
C PHE A 101 5.61 13.76 -3.68
N ARG A 102 4.52 13.20 -4.20
CA ARG A 102 3.15 13.71 -4.03
C ARG A 102 2.40 12.76 -3.11
N GLU A 103 1.71 13.32 -2.13
CA GLU A 103 0.83 12.53 -1.26
C GLU A 103 -0.37 12.04 -2.04
N LEU A 104 -0.66 10.74 -1.91
CA LEU A 104 -1.82 10.11 -2.51
C LEU A 104 -2.92 9.93 -1.47
N VAL A 105 -2.56 9.36 -0.33
CA VAL A 105 -3.47 9.20 0.80
C VAL A 105 -2.69 9.14 2.11
N ARG A 106 -3.34 9.56 3.19
CA ARG A 106 -2.93 9.33 4.57
C ARG A 106 -4.16 8.90 5.35
N GLN A 107 -4.05 7.77 6.06
CA GLN A 107 -5.13 7.24 6.88
C GLN A 107 -4.61 6.84 8.24
N GLN A 108 -5.53 6.86 9.21
CA GLN A 108 -5.28 6.40 10.56
C GLN A 108 -6.39 5.43 10.96
N TYR A 109 -6.01 4.29 11.52
CA TYR A 109 -6.93 3.27 12.00
C TYR A 109 -6.59 2.87 13.43
N THR A 110 -7.59 2.43 14.18
CA THR A 110 -7.39 1.84 15.50
C THR A 110 -7.75 0.37 15.44
N PHE A 111 -6.78 -0.48 15.72
CA PHE A 111 -6.96 -1.91 15.85
C PHE A 111 -7.24 -2.28 17.29
N SER A 112 -8.04 -3.33 17.50
CA SER A 112 -8.17 -3.99 18.80
C SER A 112 -8.62 -5.45 18.63
N PRO A 113 -8.16 -6.38 19.49
CA PRO A 113 -8.56 -7.79 19.39
C PRO A 113 -10.08 -8.03 19.55
N GLY A 114 -10.78 -7.13 20.24
CA GLY A 114 -12.24 -7.18 20.41
C GLY A 114 -13.01 -6.36 19.38
N GLY A 115 -12.33 -5.72 18.43
CA GLY A 115 -12.90 -4.82 17.43
C GLY A 115 -12.32 -5.08 16.05
N THR A 116 -11.81 -4.04 15.41
CA THR A 116 -11.20 -4.15 14.09
C THR A 116 -9.81 -4.76 14.21
N THR A 117 -9.56 -5.83 13.46
CA THR A 117 -8.25 -6.50 13.40
C THR A 117 -7.62 -6.48 12.02
N SER A 118 -8.31 -5.93 11.01
CA SER A 118 -7.85 -5.85 9.63
C SER A 118 -8.44 -4.62 8.95
N GLU A 119 -7.61 -3.92 8.18
CA GLU A 119 -8.01 -2.77 7.38
C GLU A 119 -7.46 -2.93 5.96
N VAL A 120 -8.32 -2.64 4.98
CA VAL A 120 -7.99 -2.71 3.55
C VAL A 120 -8.26 -1.35 2.94
N GLU A 121 -7.23 -0.75 2.36
CA GLU A 121 -7.36 0.43 1.53
C GLU A 121 -7.26 0.03 0.06
N ASP A 122 -8.29 0.31 -0.73
CA ASP A 122 -8.38 -0.07 -2.15
C ASP A 122 -8.69 1.17 -2.99
N LEU A 123 -7.64 1.74 -3.57
CA LEU A 123 -7.63 3.05 -4.19
C LEU A 123 -7.74 2.92 -5.71
N ASN A 124 -8.77 3.51 -6.30
CA ASN A 124 -8.82 3.78 -7.73
C ASN A 124 -8.10 5.11 -8.01
N VAL A 125 -7.07 5.07 -8.83
CA VAL A 125 -6.18 6.19 -9.15
C VAL A 125 -6.04 6.33 -10.67
N ASP A 126 -5.43 7.41 -11.14
CA ASP A 126 -5.00 7.51 -12.54
C ASP A 126 -3.65 8.23 -12.59
N LEU A 127 -2.61 7.49 -12.19
CA LEU A 127 -1.24 8.00 -12.10
C LEU A 127 -0.48 7.64 -13.36
N GLN A 128 0.12 8.65 -13.98
CA GLN A 128 0.95 8.49 -15.17
C GLN A 128 2.43 8.57 -14.80
N ALA A 129 3.24 7.78 -15.51
CA ALA A 129 4.71 7.81 -15.42
C ALA A 129 5.24 7.68 -13.98
N VAL A 130 4.64 6.82 -13.17
CA VAL A 130 5.08 6.53 -11.80
C VAL A 130 6.43 5.83 -11.84
N THR A 131 7.41 6.42 -11.19
CA THR A 131 8.78 5.90 -11.08
C THR A 131 9.08 5.40 -9.67
N ALA A 132 8.39 5.93 -8.66
CA ALA A 132 8.46 5.42 -7.31
C ALA A 132 7.12 5.51 -6.57
N VAL A 133 6.89 4.56 -5.67
CA VAL A 133 5.82 4.62 -4.66
C VAL A 133 6.44 4.37 -3.30
N GLU A 134 6.06 5.19 -2.32
CA GLU A 134 6.58 5.11 -0.95
C GLU A 134 5.43 4.99 0.03
N LEU A 135 5.48 3.94 0.84
CA LEU A 135 4.60 3.70 1.97
C LEU A 135 5.38 3.97 3.26
N THR A 136 4.89 4.92 4.07
CA THR A 136 5.39 5.16 5.42
C THR A 136 4.33 4.67 6.41
N ILE A 137 4.74 3.86 7.39
CA ILE A 137 3.86 3.30 8.43
C ILE A 137 4.34 3.80 9.79
N ILE A 138 3.44 4.40 10.55
CA ILE A 138 3.60 4.70 11.97
C ILE A 138 2.78 3.64 12.72
N PRO A 139 3.39 2.55 13.22
CA PRO A 139 2.64 1.40 13.71
C PRO A 139 1.82 1.71 14.97
N ASP A 140 2.28 2.63 15.80
CA ASP A 140 1.55 3.05 16.99
C ASP A 140 1.86 4.52 17.29
N GLN A 141 0.86 5.39 17.20
CA GLN A 141 0.98 6.81 17.53
C GLN A 141 1.24 7.07 19.02
N GLY A 142 0.95 6.11 19.90
CA GLY A 142 1.03 6.29 21.35
C GLY A 142 2.34 5.85 22.00
N ARG A 143 3.04 4.85 21.44
CA ARG A 143 4.07 4.12 22.22
C ARG A 143 5.42 3.86 21.55
N GLY A 144 5.56 4.04 20.24
CA GLY A 144 6.85 3.94 19.51
C GLY A 144 7.58 2.59 19.56
N GLN A 145 7.06 1.58 20.27
CA GLN A 145 7.66 0.25 20.43
C GLN A 145 7.02 -0.82 19.51
N ALA A 146 5.94 -0.47 18.82
CA ALA A 146 5.31 -1.38 17.87
C ALA A 146 6.16 -1.50 16.61
N HIS A 147 6.15 -2.69 16.00
CA HIS A 147 6.78 -2.93 14.70
C HIS A 147 5.75 -2.69 13.59
N ALA A 148 6.17 -2.03 12.51
CA ALA A 148 5.34 -1.93 11.33
C ALA A 148 5.20 -3.31 10.64
N SER A 149 4.00 -3.59 10.16
CA SER A 149 3.68 -4.78 9.38
C SER A 149 2.78 -4.39 8.20
N LEU A 150 2.83 -5.19 7.15
CA LEU A 150 2.02 -5.03 5.95
C LEU A 150 1.66 -6.40 5.40
N SER A 151 0.38 -6.70 5.35
CA SER A 151 -0.09 -8.04 4.95
C SER A 151 -0.19 -8.20 3.44
N GLU A 152 -0.48 -7.11 2.72
CA GLU A 152 -0.55 -7.10 1.26
C GLU A 152 -0.28 -5.71 0.72
N TRP A 153 0.45 -5.64 -0.40
CA TRP A 153 0.52 -4.46 -1.24
C TRP A 153 0.52 -4.84 -2.72
N ARG A 154 -0.53 -4.43 -3.43
CA ARG A 154 -0.70 -4.66 -4.87
C ARG A 154 -0.86 -3.34 -5.61
N LEU A 155 -0.35 -3.31 -6.84
CA LEU A 155 -0.48 -2.19 -7.76
C LEU A 155 -0.95 -2.74 -9.11
N ALA A 156 -1.81 -2.01 -9.82
CA ALA A 156 -2.24 -2.32 -11.18
C ALA A 156 -2.35 -1.03 -12.00
#